data_AF-A0A2M7P082-F1
#
_entry.id   AF-A0A2M7P082-F1
#
_cell.length_a   1.000
_cell.length_b   1.000
_cell.length_c   1.000
_cell.angle_alpha   90.00
_cell.angle_beta   90.00
_cell.angle_gamma   90.00
#
_symmetry.space_group_name_H-M   'P 1'
#
loop_
_entity.id
_entity.type
_entity.pdbx_description
1 polymer ?
#
loop_
_entity_poly.entity_id
_entity_poly.type
_entity_poly.pdbx_seq_one_letter_code
_entity_poly.pdbx_strand_id
1 'polypeptide(L)'
;MAVSVEELADAMYELVTEYAGKKKLKASDIVKEMISKYGDEVDKEQGKEAIRCLMDSERCVYTYFGGTYIELPHKEGAEPE
;
A
#
# COMPACT_ATOMS: atom_id res chain seq x y z
N MET A 1 -21.42 -0.81 3.18
CA MET A 1 -21.03 0.35 4.02
C MET A 1 -19.73 0.78 3.40
N ALA A 2 -19.61 2.01 2.89
CA ALA A 2 -18.39 2.39 2.17
C ALA A 2 -17.14 2.18 3.04
N VAL A 3 -16.10 1.56 2.48
CA VAL A 3 -14.85 1.27 3.18
C VAL A 3 -14.12 2.59 3.43
N SER A 4 -13.69 2.82 4.68
CA SER A 4 -12.94 4.02 5.04
C SER A 4 -11.52 3.99 4.44
N VAL A 5 -10.91 5.16 4.20
CA VAL A 5 -9.53 5.23 3.69
C VAL A 5 -8.54 4.51 4.62
N GLU A 6 -8.75 4.60 5.94
CA GLU A 6 -7.93 3.92 6.95
C GLU A 6 -8.08 2.40 6.90
N GLU A 7 -9.31 1.89 6.77
CA GLU A 7 -9.58 0.45 6.62
C GLU A 7 -9.00 -0.08 5.32
N LEU A 8 -9.12 0.69 4.24
CA LEU A 8 -8.52 0.36 2.96
C LEU A 8 -6.99 0.36 3.04
N ALA A 9 -6.39 1.32 3.73
CA ALA A 9 -4.96 1.38 3.96
C ALA A 9 -4.49 0.15 4.76
N ASP A 10 -5.21 -0.26 5.80
CA ASP A 10 -4.86 -1.44 6.58
C ASP A 10 -4.88 -2.72 5.72
N ALA A 11 -5.93 -2.90 4.92
CA ALA A 11 -6.01 -4.01 3.98
C ALA A 11 -4.88 -4.00 2.92
N MET A 12 -4.49 -2.81 2.45
CA MET A 12 -3.34 -2.65 1.56
C MET A 12 -2.01 -2.97 2.25
N TYR A 13 -1.86 -2.61 3.53
CA TYR A 13 -0.67 -2.94 4.32
C TYR A 13 -0.54 -4.45 4.56
N GLU A 14 -1.64 -5.13 4.90
CA GLU A 14 -1.67 -6.59 5.00
C GLU A 14 -1.22 -7.23 3.69
N LEU A 15 -1.73 -6.74 2.57
CA LEU A 15 -1.33 -7.24 1.25
C LEU A 15 0.18 -7.06 1.00
N VAL A 16 0.71 -5.86 1.24
CA VAL A 16 2.15 -5.59 1.06
C VAL A 16 2.99 -6.48 1.98
N THR A 17 2.53 -6.73 3.21
CA THR A 17 3.20 -7.61 4.19
C THR A 17 3.21 -9.07 3.72
N GLU A 18 2.09 -9.58 3.22
CA GLU A 18 1.97 -10.96 2.74
C GLU A 18 2.90 -11.28 1.57
N TYR A 19 3.11 -10.29 0.70
CA TYR A 19 4.01 -10.38 -0.46
C TYR A 19 5.42 -9.84 -0.22
N ALA A 20 5.70 -9.27 0.97
CA ALA A 20 7.02 -8.77 1.32
C ALA A 20 8.07 -9.87 1.17
N GLY A 21 9.16 -9.56 0.47
CA GLY A 21 10.24 -10.52 0.16
C GLY A 21 9.90 -11.60 -0.88
N LYS A 22 8.62 -11.77 -1.26
CA LYS A 22 8.18 -12.75 -2.29
C LYS A 22 7.99 -12.09 -3.65
N LYS A 23 7.33 -10.93 -3.68
CA LYS A 23 6.98 -10.23 -4.93
C LYS A 23 6.91 -8.72 -4.69
N LYS A 24 7.48 -7.95 -5.62
CA LYS A 24 7.33 -6.50 -5.62
C LYS A 24 5.96 -6.11 -6.19
N LEU A 25 5.17 -5.37 -5.43
CA LEU A 25 3.84 -4.90 -5.83
C LEU A 25 3.90 -3.44 -6.26
N LYS A 26 3.33 -3.11 -7.42
CA LYS A 26 3.18 -1.72 -7.85
C LYS A 26 1.97 -1.11 -7.16
N ALA A 27 1.99 0.19 -6.91
CA ALA A 27 0.84 0.92 -6.37
C ALA A 27 -0.45 0.67 -7.16
N SER A 28 -0.36 0.66 -8.50
CA SER A 28 -1.52 0.38 -9.36
C SER A 28 -2.03 -1.06 -9.26
N ASP A 29 -1.18 -2.03 -8.97
CA ASP A 29 -1.60 -3.42 -8.79
C ASP A 29 -2.30 -3.60 -7.44
N ILE A 30 -1.80 -2.96 -6.38
CA ILE A 30 -2.44 -2.94 -5.05
C ILE A 30 -3.84 -2.32 -5.14
N VAL A 31 -3.97 -1.16 -5.79
CA VAL A 31 -5.28 -0.51 -5.97
C VAL A 31 -6.24 -1.38 -6.78
N LYS A 32 -5.78 -2.03 -7.85
CA LYS A 32 -6.62 -2.96 -8.63
C LYS A 32 -7.07 -4.16 -7.82
N GLU A 33 -6.20 -4.70 -6.96
CA GLU A 33 -6.57 -5.81 -6.10
C GLU A 33 -7.63 -5.38 -5.08
N MET A 34 -7.47 -4.21 -4.46
CA MET A 34 -8.48 -3.69 -3.55
C MET A 34 -9.82 -3.46 -4.24
N ILE A 35 -9.84 -2.87 -5.43
CA ILE A 35 -11.08 -2.73 -6.23
C ILE A 35 -11.67 -4.11 -6.56
N SER A 36 -10.83 -5.10 -6.85
CA SER A 36 -11.30 -6.48 -7.09
C SER A 36 -11.87 -7.15 -5.84
N LYS A 37 -11.39 -6.79 -4.65
CA LYS A 37 -11.80 -7.36 -3.36
C LYS A 37 -13.06 -6.70 -2.81
N TYR A 38 -13.14 -5.38 -2.91
CA TYR A 38 -14.23 -4.56 -2.34
C TYR A 38 -15.26 -4.11 -3.39
N GLY A 39 -15.01 -4.33 -4.67
CA GLY A 39 -15.92 -3.97 -5.76
C GLY A 39 -16.20 -2.47 -5.82
N ASP A 40 -17.47 -2.11 -6.01
CA ASP A 40 -17.96 -0.73 -6.05
C ASP A 40 -17.83 0.03 -4.72
N GLU A 41 -17.39 -0.61 -3.63
CA GLU A 41 -17.13 0.09 -2.35
C GLU A 41 -15.80 0.85 -2.33
N VAL A 42 -14.93 0.64 -3.33
CA VAL A 42 -13.63 1.32 -3.47
C VAL A 42 -13.43 1.80 -4.90
N ASP A 43 -13.20 3.11 -5.06
CA ASP A 43 -12.74 3.69 -6.33
C ASP A 43 -11.20 3.86 -6.36
N LYS A 44 -10.65 4.10 -7.56
CA LYS A 44 -9.24 4.45 -7.79
C LYS A 44 -8.78 5.67 -6.99
N GLU A 45 -9.61 6.68 -6.77
CA GLU A 45 -9.28 7.85 -5.96
C GLU A 45 -9.08 7.46 -4.50
N GLN A 46 -10.04 6.74 -3.90
CA GLN A 46 -9.90 6.20 -2.54
C GLN A 46 -8.67 5.30 -2.42
N GLY A 47 -8.39 4.47 -3.44
CA GLY A 47 -7.18 3.65 -3.46
C GLY A 47 -5.89 4.48 -3.43
N LYS A 48 -5.83 5.61 -4.15
CA LYS A 48 -4.67 6.52 -4.11
C LYS A 48 -4.54 7.23 -2.75
N GLU A 49 -5.66 7.62 -2.15
CA GLU A 49 -5.67 8.22 -0.81
C GLU A 49 -5.18 7.23 0.25
N ALA A 50 -5.61 5.97 0.18
CA ALA A 50 -5.15 4.92 1.09
C ALA A 50 -3.65 4.66 0.97
N ILE A 51 -3.13 4.60 -0.26
CA ILE A 51 -1.68 4.50 -0.49
C ILE A 51 -0.95 5.72 0.09
N ARG A 52 -1.50 6.93 -0.06
CA ARG A 52 -0.90 8.14 0.53
C ARG A 52 -0.91 8.07 2.06
N CYS A 53 -2.00 7.59 2.66
CA CYS A 53 -2.10 7.36 4.10
C CYS A 53 -1.04 6.39 4.61
N LEU A 54 -0.72 5.32 3.87
CA LEU A 54 0.35 4.38 4.21
C LEU A 54 1.74 5.02 4.23
N MET A 55 2.01 5.91 3.28
CA MET A 55 3.29 6.61 3.19
C MET A 55 3.42 7.67 4.28
N ASP A 56 2.35 8.42 4.53
CA ASP A 56 2.29 9.45 5.57
C ASP A 56 2.45 8.85 6.98
N SER A 57 1.92 7.64 7.17
CA SER A 57 2.08 6.87 8.41
C SER A 57 3.41 6.12 8.50
N GLU A 58 4.29 6.26 7.50
CA GLU A 58 5.59 5.58 7.42
C GLU A 58 5.50 4.03 7.46
N ARG A 59 4.30 3.47 7.25
CA ARG A 59 4.03 2.02 7.27
C ARG A 59 4.58 1.32 6.02
N CYS A 60 4.63 2.05 4.91
CA CYS A 60 5.16 1.58 3.64
C CYS A 60 6.03 2.67 3.00
N VAL A 61 6.92 2.27 2.09
CA VAL A 61 7.78 3.17 1.34
C VAL A 61 7.71 2.87 -0.15
N TYR A 62 7.98 3.89 -0.97
CA TYR A 62 8.22 3.70 -2.40
C TYR A 62 9.67 3.31 -2.66
N THR A 63 9.85 2.22 -3.40
CA THR A 63 11.13 1.87 -3.99
C THR A 63 11.13 2.16 -5.47
N TYR A 64 12.31 2.53 -5.98
CA TYR A 64 12.55 2.80 -7.39
C TYR A 64 13.54 1.81 -8.02
N PHE A 65 14.01 0.82 -7.26
CA PHE A 65 15.00 -0.15 -7.74
C PHE A 65 14.35 -1.19 -8.67
N GLY A 66 14.57 -1.01 -9.97
CA GLY A 66 14.02 -1.88 -11.03
C GLY A 66 12.58 -1.54 -11.42
N GLY A 67 12.07 -0.35 -11.03
CA GLY A 67 10.70 0.10 -11.26
C GLY A 67 10.08 0.71 -10.00
N THR A 68 8.84 1.19 -10.10
CA THR A 68 8.11 1.80 -8.97
C THR A 68 7.27 0.75 -8.24
N TYR A 69 7.64 0.45 -7.00
CA TYR A 69 6.96 -0.52 -6.16
C TYR A 69 6.74 0.05 -4.75
N ILE A 70 5.82 -0.58 -4.03
CA ILE A 70 5.58 -0.32 -2.61
C ILE A 70 6.12 -1.50 -1.83
N GLU A 71 6.93 -1.21 -0.81
CA GLU A 71 7.52 -2.20 0.09
C GLU A 71 7.44 -1.74 1.54
N LEU A 72 7.63 -2.66 2.47
CA LEU A 72 7.74 -2.34 3.88
C LEU A 72 9.05 -1.56 4.11
N PRO A 73 9.07 -0.56 5.01
CA PRO A 73 10.29 0.15 5.36
C PRO A 73 11.34 -0.85 5.83
N HIS A 74 12.54 -0.77 5.25
CA HIS A 74 13.67 -1.54 5.75
C HIS A 74 14.06 -1.00 7.14
N LYS A 75 14.22 -1.92 8.10
CA LYS A 75 14.55 -1.61 9.50
C LYS A 75 15.89 -0.86 9.66
N GLU A 76 16.68 -0.75 8.58
CA GLU A 76 17.96 -0.04 8.52
C GLU A 76 17.85 1.47 8.21
N GLY A 77 16.63 2.03 8.02
CA GLY A 77 16.44 3.45 7.69
C GLY A 77 15.62 4.25 8.71
N ALA A 78 15.17 3.64 9.81
CA ALA A 78 14.37 4.26 10.86
C ALA A 78 15.18 4.47 12.15
N GLU A 79 16.36 5.06 12.03
CA GLU A 79 17.06 5.71 13.14
C GLU A 79 17.56 7.06 12.62
N PRO A 80 16.90 8.19 12.92
CA PRO A 80 17.61 9.46 13.00
C PRO A 80 18.49 9.40 14.25
N GLU A 81 19.82 9.52 14.08
CA GLU A 81 20.71 9.95 15.18
C GLU A 81 20.32 11.38 15.66
#